data_AF-A0A165QVD1-F1
#
_entry.id   AF-A0A165QVD1-F1
#
_cell.length_a   1.000
_cell.length_b   1.000
_cell.length_c   1.000
_cell.angle_alpha   90.00
_cell.angle_beta   90.00
_cell.angle_gamma   90.00
#
_symmetry.space_group_name_H-M   'P 1'
#
loop_
_entity.id
_entity.type
_entity.pdbx_description
1 polymer ?
#
loop_
_entity_poly.entity_id
_entity_poly.type
_entity_poly.pdbx_seq_one_letter_code
_entity_poly.pdbx_strand_id
1 'polypeptide(L)'
;MNDLSEYKAKSGRFEPVWTIEIQTLEEDTDRILDAVMQVHPLSFGRYQRNASISAVGKETAQPEPNSTTTTHIEGFQAGMTETYPMVELKISIERDPKVLEKVMDAIIYAHHYEEPVIFLREDWASRAAYNPNSTNPNRWWNNGKGMPEKVE
;
A
#
# COMPACT_ATOMS: atom_id res chain seq x y z
N MET A 1 6.86 -13.79 15.76
CA MET A 1 6.39 -14.53 14.56
C MET A 1 7.46 -15.56 14.22
N ASN A 2 7.10 -16.79 13.82
CA ASN A 2 8.12 -17.78 13.43
C ASN A 2 8.79 -17.33 12.13
N ASP A 3 10.09 -17.61 11.97
CA ASP A 3 10.77 -17.44 10.69
C ASP A 3 10.19 -18.44 9.68
N LEU A 4 9.69 -17.93 8.54
CA LEU A 4 9.11 -18.72 7.45
C LEU A 4 10.05 -18.80 6.24
N SER A 5 11.31 -18.39 6.36
CA SER A 5 12.31 -18.41 5.28
C SER A 5 12.51 -19.82 4.69
N GLU A 6 12.33 -20.85 5.52
CA GLU A 6 12.44 -22.26 5.13
C GLU A 6 11.10 -22.89 4.70
N TYR A 7 9.96 -22.20 4.87
CA TYR A 7 8.66 -22.74 4.51
C TYR A 7 8.56 -22.97 2.99
N LYS A 8 8.37 -24.23 2.61
CA LYS A 8 8.19 -24.64 1.20
C LYS A 8 7.09 -25.69 1.11
N ALA A 9 6.04 -25.36 0.38
CA ALA A 9 4.99 -26.29 -0.02
C ALA A 9 5.06 -26.54 -1.53
N LYS A 10 4.47 -27.65 -2.00
CA LYS A 10 4.31 -27.92 -3.45
C LYS A 10 3.60 -26.76 -4.18
N SER A 11 2.70 -26.07 -3.49
CA SER A 11 1.89 -24.97 -4.03
C SER A 11 2.58 -23.61 -4.00
N GLY A 12 3.65 -23.43 -3.21
CA GLY A 12 4.29 -22.13 -3.05
C GLY A 12 5.19 -22.01 -1.83
N ARG A 13 5.66 -20.77 -1.59
CA ARG A 13 6.50 -20.37 -0.45
C ARG A 13 6.04 -19.04 0.12
N PHE A 14 6.66 -18.61 1.20
CA PHE A 14 6.58 -17.23 1.69
C PHE A 14 7.92 -16.51 1.49
N GLU A 15 7.86 -15.19 1.32
CA GLU A 15 9.02 -14.30 1.29
C GLU A 15 8.84 -13.19 2.32
N PRO A 16 9.89 -12.80 3.07
CA PRO A 16 9.80 -11.70 4.01
C PRO A 16 9.67 -10.39 3.23
N VAL A 17 8.73 -9.56 3.64
CA VAL A 17 8.47 -8.24 3.04
C VAL A 17 8.36 -7.17 4.11
N TRP A 18 8.51 -5.93 3.68
CA TRP A 18 7.94 -4.77 4.36
C TRP A 18 6.55 -4.52 3.76
N THR A 19 5.52 -4.54 4.60
CA THR A 19 4.21 -3.99 4.22
C THR A 19 4.15 -2.54 4.69
N ILE A 20 3.86 -1.65 3.75
CA ILE A 20 3.74 -0.21 4.01
C ILE A 20 2.26 0.15 3.83
N GLU A 21 1.65 0.68 4.88
CA GLU A 21 0.26 1.16 4.88
C GLU A 21 0.26 2.67 5.01
N ILE A 22 -0.39 3.33 4.06
CA ILE A 22 -0.36 4.78 3.86
C ILE A 22 -1.81 5.25 3.93
N GLN A 23 -2.10 6.15 4.86
CA GLN A 23 -3.41 6.80 4.94
C GLN A 23 -3.36 8.09 4.13
N THR A 24 -4.20 8.17 3.09
CA THR A 24 -4.19 9.28 2.12
C THR A 24 -5.58 9.52 1.55
N LEU A 25 -5.74 10.60 0.79
CA LEU A 25 -6.91 10.83 -0.06
C LEU A 25 -6.93 9.85 -1.24
N GLU A 26 -8.13 9.52 -1.72
CA GLU A 26 -8.34 8.58 -2.84
C GLU A 26 -7.63 9.07 -4.11
N GLU A 27 -7.77 10.37 -4.41
CA GLU A 27 -7.18 11.03 -5.57
C GLU A 27 -5.63 11.03 -5.57
N ASP A 28 -5.01 10.80 -4.41
CA ASP A 28 -3.56 10.82 -4.26
C ASP A 28 -2.91 9.45 -4.42
N THR A 29 -3.71 8.38 -4.38
CA THR A 29 -3.18 7.01 -4.44
C THR A 29 -2.35 6.77 -5.70
N ASP A 30 -2.84 7.21 -6.86
CA ASP A 30 -2.13 7.05 -8.13
C ASP A 30 -0.85 7.88 -8.18
N ARG A 31 -0.89 9.13 -7.69
CA ARG A 31 0.29 10.00 -7.63
C ARG A 31 1.40 9.39 -6.77
N ILE A 32 1.05 8.83 -5.62
CA ILE A 32 1.99 8.13 -4.73
C ILE A 32 2.55 6.87 -5.40
N LEU A 33 1.68 6.03 -5.98
CA LEU A 33 2.10 4.81 -6.68
C LEU A 33 3.05 5.11 -7.85
N ASP A 34 2.76 6.14 -8.63
CA ASP A 34 3.57 6.54 -9.78
C ASP A 34 4.94 7.08 -9.38
N ALA A 35 5.01 7.79 -8.24
CA ALA A 35 6.28 8.22 -7.65
C ALA A 35 7.11 7.02 -7.16
N VAL A 36 6.49 6.07 -6.46
CA VAL A 36 7.16 4.84 -6.01
C VAL A 36 7.65 4.02 -7.21
N MET A 37 6.87 3.95 -8.30
CA MET A 37 7.25 3.25 -9.53
C MET A 37 8.52 3.79 -10.18
N GLN A 38 8.94 5.03 -9.88
CA GLN A 38 10.22 5.58 -10.36
C GLN A 38 11.44 4.92 -9.69
N VAL A 39 11.26 4.37 -8.48
CA VAL A 39 12.36 3.82 -7.67
C VAL A 39 12.21 2.32 -7.39
N HIS A 40 11.00 1.77 -7.51
CA HIS A 40 10.70 0.37 -7.23
C HIS A 40 9.47 -0.12 -8.02
N PRO A 41 9.52 -1.29 -8.69
CA PRO A 41 8.47 -1.73 -9.62
C PRO A 41 7.19 -2.28 -8.96
N LEU A 42 7.16 -2.41 -7.63
CA LEU A 42 6.04 -2.99 -6.86
C LEU A 42 5.58 -4.33 -7.44
N SER A 43 6.53 -5.22 -7.68
CA SER A 43 6.29 -6.47 -8.39
C SER A 43 5.65 -7.53 -7.48
N PHE A 44 4.61 -8.19 -7.99
CA PHE A 44 4.08 -9.41 -7.38
C PHE A 44 3.90 -10.48 -8.46
N GLY A 45 4.82 -11.45 -8.48
CA GLY A 45 4.89 -12.43 -9.56
C GLY A 45 5.25 -11.78 -10.90
N ARG A 46 4.29 -11.72 -11.84
CA ARG A 46 4.46 -11.14 -13.19
C ARG A 46 3.76 -9.80 -13.37
N TYR A 47 3.26 -9.23 -12.28
CA TYR A 47 2.57 -7.95 -12.27
C TYR A 47 3.44 -6.91 -11.59
N GLN A 48 3.36 -5.66 -12.04
CA GLN A 48 3.97 -4.49 -11.44
C GLN A 48 2.88 -3.56 -10.91
N ARG A 49 3.27 -2.55 -10.12
CA ARG A 49 2.32 -1.60 -9.51
C ARG A 49 1.26 -2.31 -8.65
N ASN A 50 1.65 -3.41 -7.99
CA ASN A 50 0.73 -4.17 -7.16
C ASN A 50 0.48 -3.46 -5.83
N ALA A 51 -0.76 -3.03 -5.61
CA ALA A 51 -1.22 -2.40 -4.39
C ALA A 51 -2.63 -2.87 -4.04
N SER A 52 -3.06 -2.62 -2.81
CA SER A 52 -4.47 -2.68 -2.42
C SER A 52 -4.89 -1.32 -1.86
N ILE A 53 -6.09 -0.88 -2.22
CA ILE A 53 -6.70 0.35 -1.74
C ILE A 53 -8.00 -0.03 -1.03
N SER A 54 -8.23 0.48 0.17
CA SER A 54 -9.48 0.24 0.90
C SER A 54 -10.66 0.97 0.24
N ALA A 55 -11.88 0.68 0.70
CA ALA A 55 -12.99 1.61 0.49
C ALA A 55 -12.72 2.93 1.22
N VAL A 56 -13.36 4.02 0.77
CA VAL A 56 -13.28 5.33 1.41
C VAL A 56 -13.87 5.27 2.82
N GLY A 57 -13.01 5.54 3.80
CA GLY A 57 -13.33 5.71 5.21
C GLY A 57 -13.24 7.17 5.63
N LYS A 58 -12.83 7.39 6.87
CA LYS A 58 -12.63 8.72 7.45
C LYS A 58 -11.42 8.73 8.36
N GLU A 59 -10.70 9.84 8.36
CA GLU A 59 -9.72 10.19 9.38
C GLU A 59 -10.20 11.36 10.22
N THR A 60 -9.64 11.53 11.41
CA THR A 60 -9.99 12.64 12.30
C THR A 60 -8.77 13.12 13.08
N ALA A 61 -8.67 14.44 13.26
CA ALA A 61 -7.61 15.08 14.01
C ALA A 61 -8.16 16.25 14.83
N GLN A 62 -7.41 16.66 15.84
CA GLN A 62 -7.58 17.94 16.53
C GLN A 62 -6.25 18.67 16.44
N PRO A 63 -6.10 19.64 15.52
CA PRO A 63 -4.84 20.34 15.36
C PRO A 63 -4.49 21.12 16.63
N GLU A 64 -3.24 20.99 17.06
CA GLU A 64 -2.70 21.72 18.21
C GLU A 64 -2.40 23.19 17.87
N PRO A 65 -2.23 24.07 18.88
CA PRO A 65 -1.68 25.40 18.66
C PRO A 65 -0.35 25.31 17.88
N ASN A 66 -0.18 26.16 16.87
CA ASN A 66 0.96 26.19 15.95
C ASN A 66 1.04 25.04 14.93
N SER A 67 -0.03 24.26 14.74
CA SER A 67 -0.10 23.36 13.58
C SER A 67 -0.07 24.16 12.27
N THR A 68 0.37 23.52 11.18
CA THR A 68 0.38 24.13 9.84
C THR A 68 -1.02 24.58 9.40
N THR A 69 -2.07 23.90 9.85
CA THR A 69 -3.47 24.32 9.67
C THR A 69 -3.71 25.77 10.14
N THR A 70 -3.16 26.16 11.31
CA THR A 70 -3.30 27.53 11.84
C THR A 70 -2.62 28.59 10.98
N THR A 71 -1.67 28.20 10.14
CA THR A 71 -0.94 29.10 9.24
C THR A 71 -1.61 29.22 7.88
N HIS A 72 -2.19 28.13 7.38
CA HIS A 72 -2.69 28.05 6.00
C HIS A 72 -4.21 28.13 5.87
N ILE A 73 -4.96 28.03 6.97
CA ILE A 73 -6.43 28.15 6.97
C ILE A 73 -6.84 29.37 7.79
N GLU A 74 -7.36 30.39 7.10
CA GLU A 74 -7.86 31.61 7.74
C GLU A 74 -9.02 31.30 8.67
N GLY A 75 -8.96 31.85 9.89
CA GLY A 75 -10.01 31.67 10.91
C GLY A 75 -9.98 30.32 11.63
N PHE A 76 -8.98 29.48 11.37
CA PHE A 76 -8.85 28.19 12.04
C PHE A 76 -8.60 28.34 13.56
N GLN A 77 -9.22 27.46 14.36
CA GLN A 77 -9.06 27.40 15.81
C GLN A 77 -8.57 26.02 16.24
N ALA A 78 -7.44 26.00 16.97
CA ALA A 78 -6.88 24.77 17.51
C ALA A 78 -7.85 24.05 18.46
N GLY A 79 -7.74 22.72 18.52
CA GLY A 79 -8.57 21.87 19.39
C GLY A 79 -9.97 21.55 18.84
N MET A 80 -10.35 22.09 17.68
CA MET A 80 -11.56 21.67 16.99
C MET A 80 -11.32 20.34 16.26
N THR A 81 -12.28 19.40 16.39
CA THR A 81 -12.23 18.14 15.66
C THR A 81 -12.49 18.36 14.18
N GLU A 82 -11.57 17.88 13.36
CA GLU A 82 -11.70 17.81 11.91
C GLU A 82 -11.94 16.36 11.47
N THR A 83 -12.60 16.18 10.34
CA THR A 83 -12.86 14.86 9.77
C THR A 83 -12.83 14.94 8.26
N TYR A 84 -11.99 14.11 7.64
CA TYR A 84 -11.76 14.09 6.19
C TYR A 84 -11.99 12.69 5.62
N PRO A 85 -12.37 12.57 4.34
CA PRO A 85 -12.33 11.28 3.65
C PRO A 85 -10.90 10.75 3.61
N MET A 86 -10.72 9.44 3.67
CA MET A 86 -9.40 8.81 3.60
C MET A 86 -9.52 7.37 3.10
N VAL A 87 -8.50 6.87 2.41
CA VAL A 87 -8.30 5.47 2.06
C VAL A 87 -6.99 4.96 2.65
N GLU A 88 -6.92 3.66 2.91
CA GLU A 88 -5.67 2.96 3.22
C GLU A 88 -5.09 2.37 1.93
N LEU A 89 -3.99 2.96 1.46
CA LEU A 89 -3.15 2.40 0.40
C LEU A 89 -2.12 1.46 1.02
N LYS A 90 -2.02 0.24 0.50
CA LYS A 90 -1.07 -0.77 0.97
C LYS A 90 -0.24 -1.33 -0.16
N ILE A 91 1.07 -1.32 0.05
CA ILE A 91 2.07 -1.91 -0.85
C ILE A 91 2.98 -2.86 -0.07
N SER A 92 3.67 -3.74 -0.79
CA SER A 92 4.71 -4.60 -0.22
C SER A 92 5.98 -4.53 -1.05
N ILE A 93 7.11 -4.44 -0.38
CA ILE A 93 8.45 -4.45 -0.97
C ILE A 93 9.32 -5.51 -0.29
N GLU A 94 10.41 -5.92 -0.91
CA GLU A 94 11.40 -6.78 -0.23
C GLU A 94 11.83 -6.19 1.12
N ARG A 95 12.17 -7.07 2.06
CA ARG A 95 12.67 -6.68 3.38
C ARG A 95 14.13 -6.19 3.32
N ASP A 96 14.40 -5.20 2.46
CA ASP A 96 15.70 -4.55 2.26
C ASP A 96 15.61 -3.07 2.74
N PRO A 97 16.38 -2.68 3.77
CA PRO A 97 16.39 -1.30 4.26
C PRO A 97 16.72 -0.24 3.21
N LYS A 98 17.56 -0.54 2.21
CA LYS A 98 17.91 0.43 1.16
C LYS A 98 16.79 0.66 0.15
N VAL A 99 15.97 -0.37 -0.05
CA VAL A 99 14.76 -0.25 -0.89
C VAL A 99 13.70 0.52 -0.11
N LEU A 100 13.53 0.20 1.17
CA LEU A 100 12.64 0.93 2.06
C LEU A 100 12.95 2.43 2.11
N GLU A 101 14.22 2.81 2.26
CA GLU A 101 14.67 4.22 2.25
C GLU A 101 14.16 4.96 1.01
N LYS A 102 14.47 4.45 -0.19
CA LYS A 102 14.05 5.07 -1.46
C LYS A 102 12.55 5.14 -1.63
N VAL A 103 11.84 4.09 -1.22
CA VAL A 103 10.39 4.01 -1.34
C VAL A 103 9.72 4.99 -0.37
N MET A 104 10.21 5.11 0.87
CA MET A 104 9.71 6.08 1.83
C MET A 104 9.96 7.52 1.38
N ASP A 105 11.15 7.82 0.83
CA ASP A 105 11.43 9.14 0.25
C ASP A 105 10.43 9.49 -0.87
N ALA A 106 10.14 8.53 -1.76
CA ALA A 106 9.17 8.73 -2.84
C ALA A 106 7.74 8.92 -2.32
N ILE A 107 7.31 8.15 -1.32
CA ILE A 107 5.98 8.27 -0.71
C ILE A 107 5.84 9.63 -0.03
N ILE A 108 6.76 10.00 0.86
CA ILE A 108 6.69 11.24 1.64
C ILE A 108 6.73 12.46 0.70
N TYR A 109 7.57 12.43 -0.32
CA TYR A 109 7.63 13.51 -1.31
C TYR A 109 6.32 13.66 -2.11
N ALA A 110 5.69 12.54 -2.47
CA ALA A 110 4.45 12.55 -3.25
C ALA A 110 3.20 12.78 -2.39
N HIS A 111 3.28 12.64 -1.07
CA HIS A 111 2.14 12.79 -0.17
C HIS A 111 1.72 14.27 -0.04
N HIS A 112 0.42 14.57 0.08
CA HIS A 112 -0.04 15.96 0.26
C HIS A 112 0.06 16.44 1.72
N TYR A 113 -0.17 15.56 2.70
CA TYR A 113 0.03 15.92 4.11
C TYR A 113 1.50 16.15 4.44
N GLU A 114 1.76 17.17 5.26
CA GLU A 114 3.08 17.49 5.80
C GLU A 114 3.65 16.34 6.63
N GLU A 115 2.82 15.75 7.49
CA GLU A 115 3.16 14.58 8.30
C GLU A 115 2.23 13.42 7.90
N PRO A 116 2.63 12.60 6.90
CA PRO A 116 1.79 11.52 6.42
C PRO A 116 1.74 10.37 7.44
N VAL A 117 0.54 9.83 7.69
CA VAL A 117 0.37 8.66 8.55
C VAL A 117 0.72 7.40 7.77
N ILE A 118 1.91 6.86 8.05
CA ILE A 118 2.45 5.67 7.39
C ILE A 118 2.85 4.62 8.45
N PHE A 119 2.35 3.39 8.30
CA PHE A 119 2.74 2.26 9.13
C PHE A 119 3.60 1.27 8.35
N LEU A 120 4.70 0.82 8.98
CA LEU A 120 5.56 -0.24 8.47
C LEU A 120 5.34 -1.52 9.27
N ARG A 121 5.16 -2.66 8.59
CA ARG A 121 5.04 -3.97 9.23
C ARG A 121 6.03 -4.99 8.66
N GLU A 122 6.59 -5.78 9.57
CA GLU A 122 7.33 -7.00 9.25
C GLU A 122 6.35 -8.12 8.87
N ASP A 123 6.17 -8.35 7.57
CA ASP A 123 5.22 -9.34 7.06
C ASP A 123 5.88 -10.41 6.19
N TRP A 124 5.05 -11.39 5.78
CA TRP A 124 5.39 -12.47 4.86
C TRP A 124 4.39 -12.51 3.71
N ALA A 125 4.89 -12.38 2.48
CA ALA A 125 4.07 -12.44 1.27
C ALA A 125 4.15 -13.82 0.61
N SER A 126 3.02 -14.33 0.13
CA SER A 126 3.00 -15.61 -0.59
C SER A 126 3.63 -15.50 -1.98
N ARG A 127 4.20 -16.61 -2.45
CA ARG A 127 4.61 -16.81 -3.85
C ARG A 127 4.13 -18.17 -4.32
N ALA A 128 3.23 -18.17 -5.30
CA ALA A 128 2.73 -19.40 -5.90
C ALA A 128 3.83 -20.13 -6.71
N ALA A 129 3.79 -21.46 -6.71
CA ALA A 129 4.51 -22.26 -7.70
C ALA A 129 3.86 -22.03 -9.08
N TYR A 130 4.40 -21.06 -9.81
CA TYR A 130 3.80 -20.55 -11.03
C TYR A 130 3.74 -21.63 -12.13
N ASN A 131 2.52 -21.91 -12.61
CA ASN A 131 2.26 -22.80 -13.74
C ASN A 131 1.10 -22.23 -14.57
N PRO A 132 1.37 -21.65 -15.75
CA PRO A 132 0.33 -21.08 -16.61
C PRO A 132 -0.55 -22.17 -17.25
N ASN A 133 -0.05 -23.41 -17.33
CA ASN A 133 -0.75 -24.57 -17.89
C ASN A 133 -1.44 -25.41 -16.79
N SER A 134 -1.69 -24.81 -15.62
CA SER A 134 -2.33 -25.49 -14.50
C SER A 134 -3.76 -25.92 -14.86
N THR A 135 -4.07 -27.20 -14.72
CA THR A 135 -5.42 -27.78 -14.90
C THR A 135 -6.33 -27.62 -13.66
N ASN A 136 -5.88 -26.90 -12.63
CA ASN A 136 -6.70 -26.63 -11.44
C ASN A 136 -8.02 -25.92 -11.84
N PRO A 137 -9.20 -26.47 -11.47
CA PRO A 137 -10.50 -25.97 -11.91
C PRO A 137 -10.84 -24.58 -11.32
N ASN A 138 -10.15 -24.15 -10.27
CA ASN A 138 -10.37 -22.85 -9.65
C ASN A 138 -9.63 -21.69 -10.32
N ARG A 139 -8.75 -21.96 -11.30
CA ARG A 139 -8.08 -20.89 -12.06
C ARG A 139 -9.12 -20.09 -12.84
N TRP A 140 -8.95 -18.78 -12.91
CA TRP A 140 -9.91 -17.89 -13.59
C TRP A 140 -10.13 -18.26 -15.07
N TRP A 141 -9.13 -18.87 -15.71
CA TRP A 141 -9.23 -19.37 -17.09
C TRP A 141 -9.85 -20.77 -17.23
N ASN A 142 -10.08 -21.49 -16.12
CA ASN A 142 -10.69 -22.83 -16.10
C ASN A 142 -12.07 -22.86 -15.42
N ASN A 143 -12.41 -21.85 -14.60
CA ASN A 143 -13.58 -21.88 -13.72
C ASN A 143 -14.90 -21.37 -14.36
N GLY A 144 -14.86 -20.97 -15.64
CA GLY A 144 -16.00 -20.41 -16.36
C GLY A 144 -16.41 -18.98 -15.98
N LYS A 145 -15.80 -18.37 -14.96
CA LYS A 145 -16.08 -16.99 -14.52
C LYS A 145 -15.18 -15.95 -15.19
N GLY A 146 -13.98 -16.33 -15.61
CA GLY A 146 -13.02 -15.39 -16.20
C GLY A 146 -12.41 -14.43 -15.16
N MET A 147 -11.83 -13.35 -15.65
CA MET A 147 -11.29 -12.27 -14.82
C MET A 147 -12.43 -11.46 -14.18
N PRO A 148 -12.23 -10.89 -12.97
CA PRO A 148 -13.17 -9.93 -12.42
C PRO A 148 -13.31 -8.69 -13.32
N GLU A 149 -14.46 -8.01 -13.22
CA GLU A 149 -14.66 -6.71 -13.86
C GLU A 149 -13.67 -5.69 -13.31
N LYS A 150 -13.16 -4.82 -14.19
CA LYS A 150 -12.30 -3.71 -13.78
C LYS A 150 -13.16 -2.62 -13.16
N VAL A 151 -12.64 -1.98 -12.12
CA VAL A 151 -13.19 -0.75 -11.57
C VAL A 151 -12.41 0.40 -12.23
N GLU A 152 -13.13 1.42 -12.71
CA GLU A 152 -12.57 2.67 -13.24
C GLU A 152 -12.39 3.69 -12.12
#